data_AF-A0A1W1HSY0-F1
#
_entry.id   AF-A0A1W1HSY0-F1
#
_cell.length_a   1.000
_cell.length_b   1.000
_cell.length_c   1.000
_cell.angle_alpha   90.00
_cell.angle_beta   90.00
_cell.angle_gamma   90.00
#
_symmetry.space_group_name_H-M   'P 1'
#
loop_
_entity.id
_entity.type
_entity.pdbx_description
1 polymer ?
#
loop_
_entity_poly.entity_id
_entity_poly.type
_entity_poly.pdbx_seq_one_letter_code
_entity_poly.pdbx_strand_id
1 'polypeptide(L)'
;MSRRYELAIARGSFPIRGERIRCNARRMKNKPAQRRVTHLKEKAQRAYREYRAIYVLSNGLDDSGYEQMNLSLENIPNLSKAALRVFYSDLQRRLASIKEWIGAKGDLSAYDEILQMASDQPGKILWVPKWYMQEHLFSRYEKACPLFVKLPPHGRIGIDINGVSKCGGREVPWTVLEARLFEDMGLLWNAACDAKKARHKKDTKESTKREEALLRATVRSAFFLLEGYLNALSWDIQKLKGSALTKDEKIWLSEWDEQTERQRTLGLRDKLHKYPKIAIGKQYPPLLETNCPELKFIVESEEELRHSLVHPKVETHIEVERQLAPRESRLYMLEHGSCERLMDSAISLIRKIGEVVGDRYGDVNIWLHDRNSEGGFSAEAFE
;
A
#
# COMPACT_ATOMS: atom_id res chain seq x y z
N MET A 1 11.79 10.52 -24.61
CA MET A 1 10.70 11.14 -25.39
C MET A 1 9.91 12.04 -24.44
N SER A 2 9.61 13.28 -24.84
CA SER A 2 9.15 14.34 -23.94
C SER A 2 7.69 14.16 -23.48
N ARG A 3 7.46 14.31 -22.16
CA ARG A 3 6.15 14.28 -21.44
C ARG A 3 5.06 15.19 -22.05
N ARG A 4 5.41 16.13 -22.94
CA ARG A 4 4.44 16.97 -23.66
C ARG A 4 3.76 16.28 -24.85
N TYR A 5 4.33 15.19 -25.38
CA TYR A 5 3.75 14.49 -26.54
C TYR A 5 2.63 13.51 -26.16
N GLU A 6 2.58 12.99 -24.93
CA GLU A 6 1.56 12.03 -24.48
C GLU A 6 0.23 12.70 -24.09
N LEU A 7 0.27 13.91 -23.51
CA LEU A 7 -0.94 14.70 -23.23
C LEU A 7 -1.64 15.21 -24.50
N ALA A 8 -0.96 15.20 -25.66
CA ALA A 8 -1.57 15.53 -26.94
C ALA A 8 -2.42 14.39 -27.51
N ILE A 9 -2.17 13.13 -27.11
CA ILE A 9 -2.91 11.95 -27.61
C ILE A 9 -4.28 11.81 -26.92
N ALA A 10 -4.42 12.33 -25.70
CA ALA A 10 -5.67 12.35 -24.93
C ALA A 10 -6.67 13.45 -25.38
N ARG A 11 -6.21 14.51 -26.05
CA ARG A 11 -7.05 15.67 -26.45
C ARG A 11 -7.70 15.53 -27.83
N GLY A 12 -8.09 14.32 -28.21
CA GLY A 12 -8.66 14.02 -29.53
C GLY A 12 -10.04 14.62 -29.76
N SER A 13 -10.12 15.94 -29.94
CA SER A 13 -11.34 16.66 -30.34
C SER A 13 -11.69 16.33 -31.79
N PHE A 14 -12.78 15.62 -32.01
CA PHE A 14 -13.37 15.48 -33.35
C PHE A 14 -14.34 16.64 -33.63
N PRO A 15 -14.21 17.40 -34.74
CA PRO A 15 -15.24 18.35 -35.15
C PRO A 15 -16.38 17.60 -35.86
N ILE A 16 -17.59 17.69 -35.33
CA ILE A 16 -18.80 17.08 -35.89
C ILE A 16 -19.46 18.08 -36.86
N ARG A 17 -19.44 17.80 -38.16
CA ARG A 17 -20.31 18.47 -39.15
C ARG A 17 -21.62 17.70 -39.26
N GLY A 18 -22.73 18.37 -38.96
CA GLY A 18 -24.08 17.83 -39.08
C GLY A 18 -24.60 17.90 -40.51
N GLU A 19 -24.94 16.76 -41.10
CA GLU A 19 -25.77 16.68 -42.30
C GLU A 19 -27.06 15.91 -42.00
N ARG A 20 -28.21 16.54 -42.31
CA ARG A 20 -29.54 15.93 -42.23
C ARG A 20 -29.75 15.05 -43.46
N ILE A 21 -30.08 13.78 -43.24
CA ILE A 21 -30.46 12.85 -44.31
C ILE A 21 -31.97 12.56 -44.24
N ARG A 22 -32.64 12.75 -45.38
CA ARG A 22 -34.05 12.39 -45.62
C ARG A 22 -34.24 10.87 -45.66
N CYS A 23 -35.33 10.42 -45.03
CA CYS A 23 -35.81 9.04 -45.05
C CYS A 23 -36.30 8.63 -46.43
N ASN A 24 -35.98 7.40 -46.86
CA ASN A 24 -36.78 6.68 -47.84
C ASN A 24 -36.83 5.17 -47.56
N ALA A 25 -38.03 4.61 -47.73
CA ALA A 25 -38.42 3.27 -47.36
C ALA A 25 -37.80 2.19 -48.27
N ARG A 26 -36.89 1.39 -47.69
CA ARG A 26 -36.46 0.07 -48.21
C ARG A 26 -36.28 -0.90 -47.02
N ARG A 27 -37.38 -1.24 -46.36
CA ARG A 27 -37.43 -2.32 -45.36
C ARG A 27 -37.77 -3.61 -46.11
N MET A 28 -36.79 -4.51 -46.25
CA MET A 28 -36.91 -5.99 -46.23
C MET A 28 -35.65 -6.69 -46.81
N LYS A 29 -34.80 -6.01 -47.60
CA LYS A 29 -33.52 -6.58 -48.12
C LYS A 29 -32.25 -6.26 -47.29
N ASN A 30 -32.35 -5.48 -46.21
CA ASN A 30 -31.18 -4.94 -45.47
C ASN A 30 -30.83 -5.65 -44.15
N LYS A 31 -31.52 -6.73 -43.75
CA LYS A 31 -31.26 -7.46 -42.49
C LYS A 31 -29.77 -7.88 -42.32
N PRO A 32 -29.06 -8.38 -43.36
CA PRO A 32 -27.65 -8.77 -43.20
C PRO A 32 -26.71 -7.58 -43.02
N ALA A 33 -26.95 -6.48 -43.75
CA ALA A 33 -26.13 -5.27 -43.68
C ALA A 33 -26.28 -4.56 -42.33
N GLN A 34 -27.51 -4.53 -41.79
CA GLN A 34 -27.80 -3.94 -40.49
C GLN A 34 -27.19 -4.77 -39.36
N ARG A 35 -27.30 -6.10 -39.41
CA ARG A 35 -26.61 -7.02 -38.48
C ARG A 35 -25.09 -6.80 -38.45
N ARG A 36 -24.45 -6.61 -39.61
CA ARG A 36 -23.00 -6.33 -39.69
C ARG A 36 -22.61 -5.00 -39.04
N VAL A 37 -23.45 -3.97 -39.12
CA VAL A 37 -23.19 -2.67 -38.47
C VAL A 37 -23.38 -2.79 -36.96
N THR A 38 -24.42 -3.46 -36.49
CA THR A 38 -24.64 -3.73 -35.06
C THR A 38 -23.46 -4.48 -34.45
N HIS A 39 -23.00 -5.55 -35.11
CA HIS A 39 -21.83 -6.31 -34.66
C HIS A 39 -20.55 -5.47 -34.57
N LEU A 40 -20.34 -4.55 -35.52
CA LEU A 40 -19.18 -3.65 -35.47
C LEU A 40 -19.29 -2.64 -34.31
N LYS A 41 -20.50 -2.15 -34.00
CA LYS A 41 -20.73 -1.27 -32.86
C LYS A 41 -20.42 -1.98 -31.55
N GLU A 42 -20.92 -3.21 -31.38
CA GLU A 42 -20.64 -4.04 -30.19
C GLU A 42 -19.14 -4.31 -30.03
N LYS A 43 -18.45 -4.64 -31.12
CA LYS A 43 -16.98 -4.80 -31.11
C LYS A 43 -16.25 -3.52 -30.71
N ALA A 44 -16.66 -2.38 -31.25
CA ALA A 44 -16.06 -1.09 -30.92
C ALA A 44 -16.30 -0.71 -29.47
N GLN A 45 -17.53 -0.90 -28.96
CA GLN A 45 -17.86 -0.65 -27.56
C GLN A 45 -17.06 -1.55 -26.63
N ARG A 46 -16.95 -2.85 -26.93
CA ARG A 46 -16.16 -3.79 -26.12
C ARG A 46 -14.69 -3.39 -26.06
N ALA A 47 -14.08 -3.09 -27.21
CA ALA A 47 -12.70 -2.63 -27.27
C ALA A 47 -12.50 -1.29 -26.54
N TYR A 48 -13.50 -0.40 -26.58
CA TYR A 48 -13.41 0.90 -25.92
C TYR A 48 -13.56 0.79 -24.40
N ARG A 49 -14.42 -0.12 -23.92
CA ARG A 49 -14.52 -0.45 -22.49
C ARG A 49 -13.21 -1.00 -21.97
N GLU A 50 -12.58 -1.91 -22.71
CA GLU A 50 -11.27 -2.46 -22.34
C GLU A 50 -10.18 -1.38 -22.32
N TYR A 51 -10.16 -0.52 -23.33
CA TYR A 51 -9.27 0.63 -23.38
C TYR A 51 -9.46 1.55 -22.17
N ARG A 52 -10.69 1.94 -21.86
CA ARG A 52 -11.03 2.75 -20.67
C ARG A 52 -10.60 2.06 -19.39
N ALA A 53 -10.87 0.76 -19.26
CA ALA A 53 -10.57 0.00 -18.06
C ALA A 53 -9.06 -0.04 -17.79
N ILE A 54 -8.23 -0.27 -18.82
CA ILE A 54 -6.77 -0.21 -18.69
C ILE A 54 -6.32 1.18 -18.23
N TYR A 55 -6.91 2.26 -18.78
CA TYR A 55 -6.58 3.64 -18.40
C TYR A 55 -6.95 3.98 -16.96
N VAL A 56 -8.12 3.54 -16.48
CA VAL A 56 -8.54 3.71 -15.09
C VAL A 56 -7.61 2.93 -14.17
N LEU A 57 -7.37 1.64 -14.46
CA LEU A 57 -6.53 0.77 -13.65
C LEU A 57 -5.06 1.20 -13.65
N SER A 58 -4.60 1.89 -14.68
CA SER A 58 -3.28 2.52 -14.73
C SER A 58 -3.21 3.88 -14.06
N ASN A 59 -4.29 4.35 -13.41
CA ASN A 59 -4.40 5.70 -12.85
C ASN A 59 -4.01 6.80 -13.86
N GLY A 60 -4.34 6.57 -15.14
CA GLY A 60 -3.93 7.44 -16.25
C GLY A 60 -4.94 8.54 -16.58
N LEU A 61 -6.03 8.66 -15.81
CA LEU A 61 -7.14 9.58 -16.08
C LEU A 61 -7.30 10.60 -14.95
N ASP A 62 -7.59 11.84 -15.36
CA ASP A 62 -8.22 12.86 -14.53
C ASP A 62 -9.74 12.90 -14.80
N ASP A 63 -10.48 13.68 -14.01
CA ASP A 63 -11.93 13.87 -14.15
C ASP A 63 -12.35 14.20 -15.59
N SER A 64 -11.60 15.11 -16.24
CA SER A 64 -11.91 15.53 -17.61
C SER A 64 -11.72 14.39 -18.60
N GLY A 65 -10.63 13.63 -18.46
CA GLY A 65 -10.35 12.45 -19.27
C GLY A 65 -11.40 11.37 -19.07
N TYR A 66 -11.83 11.13 -17.83
CA TYR A 66 -12.88 10.15 -17.52
C TYR A 66 -14.21 10.54 -18.18
N GLU A 67 -14.65 11.79 -18.04
CA GLU A 67 -15.88 12.28 -18.67
C GLU A 67 -15.82 12.22 -20.20
N GLN A 68 -14.69 12.61 -20.79
CA GLN A 68 -14.48 12.48 -22.24
C GLN A 68 -14.57 11.03 -22.70
N MET A 69 -14.07 10.08 -21.90
CA MET A 69 -14.17 8.66 -22.22
C MET A 69 -15.62 8.17 -22.12
N ASN A 70 -16.40 8.61 -21.14
CA ASN A 70 -17.82 8.25 -21.02
C ASN A 70 -18.63 8.79 -22.21
N LEU A 71 -18.47 10.07 -22.53
CA LEU A 71 -19.11 10.69 -23.69
C LEU A 71 -18.74 9.98 -25.00
N SER A 72 -17.47 9.59 -25.15
CA SER A 72 -17.02 8.85 -26.33
C SER A 72 -17.69 7.48 -26.42
N LEU A 73 -17.79 6.75 -25.31
CA LEU A 73 -18.43 5.44 -25.25
C LEU A 73 -19.93 5.52 -25.58
N GLU A 74 -20.62 6.53 -25.07
CA GLU A 74 -22.04 6.82 -25.34
C GLU A 74 -22.31 7.21 -26.80
N ASN A 75 -21.31 7.81 -27.46
CA ASN A 75 -21.43 8.25 -28.86
C ASN A 75 -21.16 7.14 -29.90
N ILE A 76 -20.51 6.03 -29.53
CA ILE A 76 -20.22 4.91 -30.47
C ILE A 76 -21.49 4.40 -31.20
N PRO A 77 -22.64 4.20 -30.52
CA PRO A 77 -23.90 3.83 -31.18
C PRO A 77 -24.38 4.82 -32.24
N ASN A 78 -23.99 6.09 -32.16
CA ASN A 78 -24.43 7.16 -33.06
C ASN A 78 -23.52 7.34 -34.27
N LEU A 79 -22.36 6.67 -34.30
CA LEU A 79 -21.42 6.77 -35.43
C LEU A 79 -21.98 6.14 -36.71
N SER A 80 -21.73 6.81 -37.84
CA SER A 80 -21.98 6.25 -39.16
C SER A 80 -21.07 5.04 -39.42
N LYS A 81 -21.46 4.14 -40.33
CA LYS A 81 -20.65 2.94 -40.64
C LYS A 81 -19.22 3.28 -41.09
N ALA A 82 -19.05 4.36 -41.85
CA ALA A 82 -17.74 4.80 -42.32
C ALA A 82 -16.89 5.34 -41.15
N ALA A 83 -17.46 6.23 -40.35
CA ALA A 83 -16.80 6.79 -39.16
C ALA A 83 -16.43 5.69 -38.15
N LEU A 84 -17.34 4.75 -37.91
CA LEU A 84 -17.13 3.64 -36.99
C LEU A 84 -15.96 2.73 -37.40
N ARG A 85 -15.75 2.50 -38.69
CA ARG A 85 -14.60 1.72 -39.18
C ARG A 85 -13.27 2.43 -38.92
N VAL A 86 -13.21 3.73 -39.18
CA VAL A 86 -12.03 4.55 -38.92
C VAL A 86 -11.74 4.59 -37.42
N PHE A 87 -12.77 4.89 -36.62
CA PHE A 87 -12.69 4.91 -35.15
C PHE A 87 -12.21 3.57 -34.60
N TYR A 88 -12.82 2.45 -35.01
CA TYR A 88 -12.45 1.13 -34.51
C TYR A 88 -11.01 0.76 -34.86
N SER A 89 -10.55 1.07 -36.07
CA SER A 89 -9.17 0.83 -36.48
C SER A 89 -8.16 1.63 -35.64
N ASP A 90 -8.44 2.91 -35.39
CA ASP A 90 -7.59 3.75 -34.53
C ASP A 90 -7.60 3.25 -33.08
N LEU A 91 -8.78 2.92 -32.55
CA LEU A 91 -8.95 2.36 -31.22
C LEU A 91 -8.17 1.05 -31.04
N GLN A 92 -8.20 0.14 -32.01
CA GLN A 92 -7.42 -1.10 -31.93
C GLN A 92 -5.92 -0.84 -31.85
N ARG A 93 -5.42 0.16 -32.60
CA ARG A 93 -4.01 0.56 -32.54
C ARG A 93 -3.64 1.14 -31.18
N ARG A 94 -4.47 2.04 -30.65
CA ARG A 94 -4.27 2.63 -29.31
C ARG A 94 -4.33 1.58 -28.21
N LEU A 95 -5.32 0.68 -28.28
CA LEU A 95 -5.47 -0.42 -27.34
C LEU A 95 -4.27 -1.36 -27.37
N ALA A 96 -3.77 -1.73 -28.56
CA ALA A 96 -2.56 -2.54 -28.68
C ALA A 96 -1.35 -1.81 -28.07
N SER A 97 -1.19 -0.52 -28.38
CA SER A 97 -0.08 0.29 -27.86
C SER A 97 -0.09 0.42 -26.34
N ILE A 98 -1.24 0.66 -25.71
CA ILE A 98 -1.31 0.79 -24.25
C ILE A 98 -1.12 -0.57 -23.57
N LYS A 99 -1.73 -1.64 -24.12
CA LYS A 99 -1.53 -3.01 -23.64
C LYS A 99 -0.06 -3.41 -23.66
N GLU A 100 0.62 -3.09 -24.76
CA GLU A 100 2.06 -3.30 -24.85
C GLU A 100 2.76 -2.46 -23.78
N TRP A 101 2.60 -1.12 -23.78
CA TRP A 101 3.31 -0.23 -22.87
C TRP A 101 3.25 -0.65 -21.40
N ILE A 102 2.06 -0.96 -20.87
CA ILE A 102 1.86 -1.35 -19.46
C ILE A 102 1.99 -2.86 -19.22
N GLY A 103 2.10 -3.66 -20.29
CA GLY A 103 2.15 -5.11 -20.20
C GLY A 103 0.83 -5.73 -19.71
N ALA A 104 -0.30 -5.29 -20.25
CA ALA A 104 -1.63 -5.80 -19.90
C ALA A 104 -1.72 -7.33 -20.07
N LYS A 105 -2.09 -8.03 -18.99
CA LYS A 105 -2.27 -9.49 -18.94
C LYS A 105 -3.74 -9.92 -18.93
N GLY A 106 -4.57 -9.15 -18.23
CA GLY A 106 -5.99 -9.43 -18.06
C GLY A 106 -6.80 -9.28 -19.35
N ASP A 107 -7.96 -9.91 -19.38
CA ASP A 107 -8.98 -9.61 -20.36
C ASP A 107 -9.98 -8.58 -19.80
N LEU A 108 -10.93 -8.14 -20.63
CA LEU A 108 -11.96 -7.21 -20.20
C LEU A 108 -12.75 -7.70 -18.96
N SER A 109 -12.97 -9.02 -18.82
CA SER A 109 -13.73 -9.55 -17.68
C SER A 109 -12.98 -9.35 -16.37
N ALA A 110 -11.67 -9.62 -16.36
CA ALA A 110 -10.82 -9.39 -15.20
C ALA A 110 -10.76 -7.90 -14.83
N TYR A 111 -10.73 -7.01 -15.83
CA TYR A 111 -10.74 -5.56 -15.57
C TYR A 111 -12.09 -5.07 -15.05
N ASP A 112 -13.19 -5.53 -15.64
CA ASP A 112 -14.55 -5.16 -15.23
C ASP A 112 -14.85 -5.63 -13.80
N GLU A 113 -14.35 -6.80 -13.38
CA GLU A 113 -14.47 -7.29 -12.00
C GLU A 113 -13.86 -6.31 -10.99
N ILE A 114 -12.64 -5.84 -11.24
CA ILE A 114 -11.93 -4.89 -10.36
C ILE A 114 -12.64 -3.54 -10.34
N LEU A 115 -13.11 -3.06 -11.50
CA LEU A 115 -13.86 -1.79 -11.57
C LEU A 115 -15.22 -1.87 -10.87
N GLN A 116 -15.88 -3.03 -10.92
CA GLN A 116 -17.12 -3.27 -10.21
C GLN A 116 -16.87 -3.28 -8.70
N MET A 117 -15.87 -4.04 -8.23
CA MET A 117 -15.47 -4.06 -6.82
C MET A 117 -15.17 -2.65 -6.30
N ALA A 118 -14.52 -1.82 -7.11
CA ALA A 118 -14.20 -0.43 -6.76
C ALA A 118 -15.42 0.49 -6.74
N SER A 119 -16.40 0.25 -7.61
CA SER A 119 -17.68 0.98 -7.64
C SER A 119 -18.48 0.78 -6.37
N ASP A 120 -18.31 -0.38 -5.72
CA ASP A 120 -19.01 -0.74 -4.50
C ASP A 120 -18.32 -0.21 -3.22
N GLN A 121 -17.13 0.40 -3.34
CA GLN A 121 -16.40 0.95 -2.19
C GLN A 121 -16.84 2.37 -1.81
N PRO A 122 -16.87 2.70 -0.50
CA PRO A 122 -16.96 4.09 -0.05
C PRO A 122 -15.85 4.95 -0.63
N GLY A 123 -16.20 6.11 -1.19
CA GLY A 123 -15.23 7.00 -1.86
C GLY A 123 -14.76 6.51 -3.23
N LYS A 124 -15.24 5.35 -3.71
CA LYS A 124 -14.96 4.80 -5.04
C LYS A 124 -13.47 4.56 -5.33
N ILE A 125 -12.70 4.29 -4.27
CA ILE A 125 -11.28 3.92 -4.36
C ILE A 125 -11.16 2.46 -3.92
N LEU A 126 -10.56 1.63 -4.77
CA LEU A 126 -10.21 0.25 -4.43
C LEU A 126 -8.72 0.11 -4.20
N TRP A 127 -8.34 -0.45 -3.06
CA TRP A 127 -6.95 -0.72 -2.73
C TRP A 127 -6.54 -2.12 -3.19
N VAL A 128 -5.87 -2.19 -4.34
CA VAL A 128 -5.45 -3.44 -4.97
C VAL A 128 -4.00 -3.77 -4.59
N PRO A 129 -3.72 -4.97 -4.04
CA PRO A 129 -2.35 -5.37 -3.71
C PRO A 129 -1.43 -5.45 -4.93
N LYS A 130 -0.16 -5.10 -4.76
CA LYS A 130 0.90 -5.14 -5.79
C LYS A 130 1.00 -6.53 -6.41
N TRP A 131 1.04 -7.58 -5.59
CA TRP A 131 1.14 -8.96 -6.08
C TRP A 131 0.01 -9.28 -7.07
N TYR A 132 -1.22 -8.82 -6.80
CA TYR A 132 -2.37 -9.09 -7.64
C TYR A 132 -2.26 -8.33 -8.97
N MET A 133 -1.88 -7.05 -8.89
CA MET A 133 -1.60 -6.23 -10.08
C MET A 133 -0.55 -6.89 -10.97
N GLN A 134 0.55 -7.35 -10.37
CA GLN A 134 1.68 -7.95 -11.08
C GLN A 134 1.37 -9.34 -11.65
N GLU A 135 0.64 -10.18 -10.93
CA GLU A 135 0.31 -11.55 -11.36
C GLU A 135 -0.78 -11.53 -12.44
N HIS A 136 -1.84 -10.75 -12.24
CA HIS A 136 -3.09 -10.89 -13.01
C HIS A 136 -3.37 -9.76 -13.99
N LEU A 137 -2.91 -8.53 -13.74
CA LEU A 137 -3.36 -7.37 -14.50
C LEU A 137 -2.29 -6.81 -15.44
N PHE A 138 -1.07 -6.62 -14.95
CA PHE A 138 0.00 -5.87 -15.62
C PHE A 138 1.38 -6.46 -15.36
N SER A 139 2.20 -6.63 -16.40
CA SER A 139 3.60 -7.06 -16.29
C SER A 139 4.59 -5.91 -16.21
N ARG A 140 4.16 -4.66 -16.52
CA ARG A 140 4.99 -3.45 -16.56
C ARG A 140 4.30 -2.25 -15.91
N TYR A 141 3.66 -2.46 -14.75
CA TYR A 141 2.91 -1.38 -14.07
C TYR A 141 3.79 -0.23 -13.61
N GLU A 142 5.11 -0.44 -13.48
CA GLU A 142 6.08 0.60 -13.18
C GLU A 142 6.12 1.74 -14.21
N LYS A 143 5.58 1.50 -15.42
CA LYS A 143 5.40 2.54 -16.42
C LYS A 143 4.35 3.57 -16.03
N ALA A 144 3.32 3.14 -15.32
CA ALA A 144 2.26 4.00 -14.78
C ALA A 144 2.64 4.56 -13.40
N CYS A 145 3.19 3.72 -12.53
CA CYS A 145 3.62 4.10 -11.18
C CYS A 145 5.09 3.70 -10.98
N PRO A 146 6.08 4.60 -11.18
CA PRO A 146 7.49 4.25 -11.01
C PRO A 146 7.85 3.68 -9.63
N LEU A 147 7.15 4.09 -8.57
CA LEU A 147 7.32 3.56 -7.22
C LEU A 147 6.88 2.09 -7.08
N PHE A 148 6.11 1.54 -8.03
CA PHE A 148 5.61 0.17 -7.97
C PHE A 148 6.71 -0.88 -7.82
N VAL A 149 7.89 -0.65 -8.43
CA VAL A 149 9.03 -1.58 -8.28
C VAL A 149 9.53 -1.65 -6.84
N LYS A 150 9.43 -0.54 -6.11
CA LYS A 150 9.90 -0.39 -4.73
C LYS A 150 8.90 -0.89 -3.69
N LEU A 151 7.63 -1.04 -4.04
CA LEU A 151 6.62 -1.48 -3.09
C LEU A 151 6.80 -2.96 -2.71
N PRO A 152 6.48 -3.37 -1.47
CA PRO A 152 6.41 -4.78 -1.11
C PRO A 152 5.23 -5.48 -1.82
N PRO A 153 5.23 -6.82 -1.95
CA PRO A 153 4.12 -7.56 -2.56
C PRO A 153 2.74 -7.26 -1.96
N HIS A 154 2.65 -7.11 -0.63
CA HIS A 154 1.40 -6.75 0.05
C HIS A 154 1.01 -5.27 -0.10
N GLY A 155 1.93 -4.41 -0.56
CA GLY A 155 1.67 -2.98 -0.73
C GLY A 155 0.52 -2.74 -1.69
N ARG A 156 -0.31 -1.74 -1.42
CA ARG A 156 -1.58 -1.53 -2.11
C ARG A 156 -1.53 -0.28 -2.98
N ILE A 157 -2.09 -0.39 -4.17
CA ILE A 157 -2.32 0.71 -5.11
C ILE A 157 -3.79 1.10 -5.03
N GLY A 158 -4.07 2.37 -4.81
CA GLY A 158 -5.41 2.91 -4.90
C GLY A 158 -5.81 3.07 -6.37
N ILE A 159 -6.95 2.49 -6.72
CA ILE A 159 -7.60 2.65 -8.02
C ILE A 159 -8.83 3.52 -7.80
N ASP A 160 -8.77 4.78 -8.26
CA ASP A 160 -9.94 5.64 -8.31
C ASP A 160 -10.67 5.47 -9.64
N ILE A 161 -11.88 4.93 -9.59
CA ILE A 161 -12.66 4.69 -10.80
C ILE A 161 -13.19 5.95 -11.48
N ASN A 162 -13.22 7.09 -10.78
CA ASN A 162 -13.70 8.35 -11.35
C ASN A 162 -12.54 9.24 -11.84
N GLY A 163 -11.29 8.88 -11.54
CA GLY A 163 -10.12 9.73 -11.82
C GLY A 163 -10.01 10.97 -10.92
N VAL A 164 -10.78 11.02 -9.83
CA VAL A 164 -10.88 12.14 -8.89
C VAL A 164 -9.86 11.93 -7.76
N SER A 165 -8.57 11.82 -8.09
CA SER A 165 -7.56 11.76 -7.03
C SER A 165 -7.58 13.08 -6.27
N LYS A 166 -8.24 13.09 -5.10
CA LYS A 166 -8.40 14.26 -4.22
C LYS A 166 -7.07 14.82 -3.71
N CYS A 167 -5.98 14.11 -3.92
CA CYS A 167 -4.62 14.49 -3.51
C CYS A 167 -3.99 15.57 -4.41
N GLY A 168 -4.74 16.19 -5.32
CA GLY A 168 -4.28 17.38 -6.06
C GLY A 168 -3.10 17.14 -7.02
N GLY A 169 -2.74 15.87 -7.26
CA GLY A 169 -1.57 15.47 -8.05
C GLY A 169 -1.85 14.24 -8.93
N ARG A 170 -0.98 14.04 -9.92
CA ARG A 170 -0.94 12.86 -10.81
C ARG A 170 -0.31 11.63 -10.13
N GLU A 171 -0.09 11.68 -8.84
CA GLU A 171 0.58 10.61 -8.13
C GLU A 171 -0.41 9.51 -7.80
N VAL A 172 -0.02 8.29 -8.15
CA VAL A 172 -0.81 7.09 -7.93
C VAL A 172 -0.84 6.85 -6.41
N PRO A 173 -2.01 6.88 -5.76
CA PRO A 173 -2.09 6.64 -4.33
C PRO A 173 -1.61 5.23 -4.02
N TRP A 174 -0.76 5.08 -3.02
CA TRP A 174 -0.29 3.79 -2.54
C TRP A 174 -0.27 3.78 -1.02
N THR A 175 -0.27 2.59 -0.42
CA THR A 175 -0.17 2.45 1.03
C THR A 175 0.37 1.08 1.41
N VAL A 176 1.08 1.04 2.52
CA VAL A 176 1.44 -0.17 3.26
C VAL A 176 0.98 0.02 4.71
N LEU A 177 0.62 -1.06 5.41
CA LEU A 177 -0.01 -0.92 6.74
C LEU A 177 1.01 -0.45 7.78
N GLU A 178 2.24 -0.90 7.66
CA GLU A 178 3.36 -0.51 8.51
C GLU A 178 3.72 0.97 8.39
N ALA A 179 3.48 1.62 7.24
CA ALA A 179 3.64 3.06 7.11
C ALA A 179 2.67 3.82 8.02
N ARG A 180 1.41 3.37 8.13
CA ARG A 180 0.44 3.97 9.05
C ARG A 180 0.85 3.80 10.52
N LEU A 181 1.44 2.65 10.87
CA LEU A 181 1.95 2.43 12.22
C LEU A 181 3.17 3.32 12.53
N PHE A 182 3.99 3.61 11.53
CA PHE A 182 5.09 4.56 11.63
C PHE A 182 4.58 5.98 11.80
N GLU A 183 3.61 6.40 10.98
CA GLU A 183 2.95 7.71 11.10
C GLU A 183 2.34 7.90 12.50
N ASP A 184 1.62 6.91 13.02
CA ASP A 184 1.06 6.94 14.39
C ASP A 184 2.16 7.15 15.44
N MET A 185 3.26 6.39 15.34
CA MET A 185 4.41 6.54 16.24
C MET A 185 5.01 7.96 16.13
N GLY A 186 5.23 8.45 14.92
CA GLY A 186 5.81 9.77 14.68
C GLY A 186 4.94 10.92 15.17
N LEU A 187 3.62 10.85 14.96
CA LEU A 187 2.65 11.83 15.46
C LEU A 187 2.59 11.85 16.98
N LEU A 188 2.57 10.67 17.62
CA LEU A 188 2.58 10.55 19.09
C LEU A 188 3.87 11.13 19.69
N TRP A 189 5.00 10.91 19.03
CA TRP A 189 6.27 11.48 19.44
C TRP A 189 6.33 13.00 19.31
N ASN A 190 5.92 13.54 18.16
CA ASN A 190 5.85 14.97 17.94
C ASN A 190 4.95 15.64 19.01
N ALA A 191 3.80 15.03 19.29
CA ALA A 191 2.91 15.48 20.35
C ALA A 191 3.55 15.39 21.75
N ALA A 192 4.34 14.36 22.04
CA ALA A 192 5.08 14.23 23.30
C ALA A 192 6.13 15.34 23.45
N CYS A 193 6.87 15.66 22.37
CA CYS A 193 7.83 16.75 22.34
C CYS A 193 7.16 18.10 22.63
N ASP A 194 6.00 18.35 22.01
CA ASP A 194 5.22 19.57 22.23
C ASP A 194 4.66 19.65 23.65
N ALA A 195 4.19 18.52 24.20
CA ALA A 195 3.74 18.44 25.59
C ALA A 195 4.87 18.75 26.57
N LYS A 196 6.07 18.24 26.34
CA LYS A 196 7.27 18.54 27.14
C LYS A 196 7.62 20.03 27.10
N LYS A 197 7.64 20.64 25.90
CA LYS A 197 7.86 22.09 25.73
C LYS A 197 6.78 22.90 26.47
N ALA A 198 5.52 22.47 26.43
CA ALA A 198 4.42 23.12 27.14
C ALA A 198 4.55 23.00 28.67
N ARG A 199 4.93 21.83 29.19
CA ARG A 199 5.18 21.61 30.63
C ARG A 199 6.27 22.56 31.15
N HIS A 200 7.35 22.76 30.40
CA HIS A 200 8.40 23.72 30.76
C HIS A 200 7.89 25.16 30.91
N LYS A 201 6.81 25.54 30.21
CA LYS A 201 6.19 26.87 30.33
C LYS A 201 5.21 26.96 31.50
N LYS A 202 4.47 25.87 31.77
CA LYS A 202 3.48 25.80 32.85
C LYS A 202 3.39 24.38 33.38
N ASP A 203 4.07 24.14 34.51
CA ASP A 203 4.07 22.83 35.14
C ASP A 203 2.79 22.61 35.96
N THR A 204 1.85 21.89 35.36
CA THR A 204 0.65 21.40 36.04
C THR A 204 0.64 19.87 36.08
N LYS A 205 -0.07 19.31 37.07
CA LYS A 205 -0.29 17.86 37.15
C LYS A 205 -0.89 17.29 35.86
N GLU A 206 -1.82 18.02 35.23
CA GLU A 206 -2.40 17.65 33.95
C GLU A 206 -1.36 17.63 32.83
N SER A 207 -0.49 18.66 32.73
CA SER A 207 0.56 18.72 31.72
C SER A 207 1.56 17.58 31.85
N THR A 208 1.95 17.24 33.08
CA THR A 208 2.83 16.09 33.37
C THR A 208 2.16 14.78 32.98
N LYS A 209 0.89 14.57 33.37
CA LYS A 209 0.16 13.34 33.03
C LYS A 209 -0.07 13.18 31.53
N ARG A 210 -0.27 14.29 30.81
CA ARG A 210 -0.40 14.30 29.34
C ARG A 210 0.91 13.89 28.67
N GLU A 211 2.05 14.46 29.06
CA GLU A 211 3.36 14.07 28.54
C GLU A 211 3.64 12.58 28.79
N GLU A 212 3.46 12.11 30.03
CA GLU A 212 3.64 10.70 30.38
C GLU A 212 2.75 9.78 29.53
N ALA A 213 1.49 10.17 29.29
CA ALA A 213 0.57 9.39 28.47
C ALA A 213 1.03 9.29 27.01
N LEU A 214 1.53 10.39 26.45
CA LEU A 214 2.05 10.43 25.08
C LEU A 214 3.34 9.61 24.94
N LEU A 215 4.23 9.65 25.93
CA LEU A 215 5.43 8.80 25.93
C LEU A 215 5.07 7.30 25.97
N ARG A 216 4.12 6.89 26.84
CA ARG A 216 3.65 5.49 26.87
C ARG A 216 2.98 5.07 25.57
N ALA A 217 2.17 5.95 24.97
CA ALA A 217 1.54 5.69 23.67
C ALA A 217 2.59 5.54 22.57
N THR A 218 3.62 6.39 22.55
CA THR A 218 4.72 6.34 21.59
C THR A 218 5.49 5.02 21.70
N VAL A 219 5.87 4.60 22.92
CA VAL A 219 6.54 3.31 23.16
C VAL A 219 5.70 2.14 22.67
N ARG A 220 4.39 2.14 22.95
CA ARG A 220 3.47 1.11 22.46
C ARG A 220 3.41 1.09 20.93
N SER A 221 3.35 2.26 20.31
CA SER A 221 3.32 2.39 18.86
C SER A 221 4.60 1.90 18.19
N ALA A 222 5.77 2.11 18.81
CA ALA A 222 7.05 1.59 18.30
C ALA A 222 7.08 0.05 18.24
N PHE A 223 6.57 -0.63 19.27
CA PHE A 223 6.45 -2.09 19.24
C PHE A 223 5.42 -2.56 18.21
N PHE A 224 4.28 -1.87 18.09
CA PHE A 224 3.29 -2.20 17.07
C PHE A 224 3.82 -1.99 15.65
N LEU A 225 4.59 -0.94 15.39
CA LEU A 225 5.28 -0.75 14.12
C LEU A 225 6.19 -1.95 13.78
N LEU A 226 7.05 -2.37 14.72
CA LEU A 226 7.93 -3.52 14.53
C LEU A 226 7.16 -4.83 14.27
N GLU A 227 6.15 -5.11 15.09
CA GLU A 227 5.31 -6.30 14.91
C GLU A 227 4.54 -6.25 13.58
N GLY A 228 3.98 -5.10 13.23
CA GLY A 228 3.25 -4.87 11.98
C GLY A 228 4.13 -5.12 10.76
N TYR A 229 5.34 -4.54 10.75
CA TYR A 229 6.33 -4.77 9.69
C TYR A 229 6.71 -6.25 9.57
N LEU A 230 7.00 -6.93 10.69
CA LEU A 230 7.36 -8.35 10.67
C LEU A 230 6.21 -9.24 10.19
N ASN A 231 4.97 -8.95 10.58
CA ASN A 231 3.80 -9.69 10.13
C ASN A 231 3.54 -9.45 8.62
N ALA A 232 3.77 -8.23 8.13
CA ALA A 232 3.69 -7.93 6.70
C ALA A 232 4.77 -8.70 5.91
N LEU A 233 6.01 -8.70 6.42
CA LEU A 233 7.11 -9.46 5.86
C LEU A 233 6.81 -10.98 5.86
N SER A 234 6.22 -11.52 6.93
CA SER A 234 5.88 -12.94 6.99
C SER A 234 4.86 -13.33 5.92
N TRP A 235 3.88 -12.46 5.68
CA TRP A 235 2.91 -12.62 4.61
C TRP A 235 3.59 -12.58 3.22
N ASP A 236 4.48 -11.62 2.98
CA ASP A 236 5.20 -11.52 1.71
C ASP A 236 6.09 -12.74 1.44
N ILE A 237 6.75 -13.27 2.47
CA ILE A 237 7.55 -14.49 2.36
C ILE A 237 6.67 -15.65 1.93
N GLN A 238 5.49 -15.82 2.55
CA GLN A 238 4.54 -16.86 2.19
C GLN A 238 4.06 -16.71 0.74
N LYS A 239 3.70 -15.49 0.34
CA LYS A 239 3.21 -15.22 -1.00
C LYS A 239 4.28 -15.46 -2.09
N LEU A 240 5.52 -15.01 -1.86
CA LEU A 240 6.60 -15.12 -2.84
C LEU A 240 7.26 -16.50 -2.89
N LYS A 241 7.42 -17.19 -1.75
CA LYS A 241 8.08 -18.51 -1.72
C LYS A 241 7.09 -19.66 -1.90
N GLY A 242 5.82 -19.49 -1.50
CA GLY A 242 4.73 -20.43 -1.78
C GLY A 242 5.08 -21.87 -1.40
N SER A 243 5.12 -22.76 -2.40
CA SER A 243 5.43 -24.18 -2.24
C SER A 243 6.89 -24.48 -1.87
N ALA A 244 7.81 -23.52 -2.02
CA ALA A 244 9.21 -23.67 -1.64
C ALA A 244 9.44 -23.60 -0.12
N LEU A 245 8.43 -23.23 0.66
CA LEU A 245 8.49 -23.23 2.13
C LEU A 245 8.27 -24.64 2.68
N THR A 246 9.11 -25.02 3.64
CA THR A 246 8.89 -26.22 4.45
C THR A 246 7.66 -26.07 5.35
N LYS A 247 7.12 -27.18 5.86
CA LYS A 247 5.98 -27.15 6.79
C LYS A 247 6.26 -26.32 8.03
N ASP A 248 7.45 -26.50 8.62
CA ASP A 248 7.86 -25.74 9.81
C ASP A 248 7.94 -24.25 9.52
N GLU A 249 8.52 -23.84 8.39
CA GLU A 249 8.58 -22.43 7.99
C GLU A 249 7.18 -21.83 7.81
N LYS A 250 6.24 -22.59 7.24
CA LYS A 250 4.85 -22.13 7.13
C LYS A 250 4.23 -21.89 8.50
N ILE A 251 4.41 -22.81 9.44
CA ILE A 251 3.92 -22.66 10.83
C ILE A 251 4.54 -21.42 11.49
N TRP A 252 5.85 -21.20 11.31
CA TRP A 252 6.52 -20.01 11.85
C TRP A 252 5.94 -18.71 11.27
N LEU A 253 5.64 -18.67 9.96
CA LEU A 253 5.19 -17.45 9.28
C LEU A 253 3.69 -17.17 9.44
N SER A 254 2.86 -18.23 9.54
CA SER A 254 1.41 -18.13 9.68
C SER A 254 0.96 -17.99 11.14
N GLU A 255 1.82 -18.31 12.10
CA GLU A 255 1.45 -18.43 13.52
C GLU A 255 0.28 -19.39 13.74
N TRP A 256 0.14 -20.37 12.83
CA TRP A 256 -0.92 -21.37 12.86
C TRP A 256 -0.33 -22.77 12.77
N ASP A 257 -0.61 -23.59 13.77
CA ASP A 257 -0.25 -24.99 13.79
C ASP A 257 -1.40 -25.83 13.22
N GLU A 258 -1.21 -26.35 12.01
CA GLU A 258 -2.17 -27.21 11.32
C GLU A 258 -2.41 -28.54 12.05
N GLN A 259 -1.45 -29.04 12.84
CA GLN A 259 -1.62 -30.33 13.54
C GLN A 259 -2.50 -30.19 14.77
N THR A 260 -2.37 -29.08 15.49
CA THR A 260 -3.14 -28.81 16.71
C THR A 260 -4.38 -27.94 16.46
N GLU A 261 -4.56 -27.47 15.21
CA GLU A 261 -5.61 -26.52 14.79
C GLU A 261 -5.68 -25.29 15.69
N ARG A 262 -4.52 -24.80 16.13
CA ARG A 262 -4.42 -23.70 17.10
C ARG A 262 -3.47 -22.63 16.62
N GLN A 263 -3.80 -21.40 17.00
CA GLN A 263 -2.89 -20.28 16.86
C GLN A 263 -1.69 -20.48 17.80
N ARG A 264 -0.49 -20.37 17.25
CA ARG A 264 0.76 -20.35 18.00
C ARG A 264 1.21 -18.91 18.15
N THR A 265 1.15 -18.39 19.36
CA THR A 265 1.69 -17.06 19.65
C THR A 265 3.22 -17.10 19.61
N LEU A 266 3.82 -16.23 18.79
CA LEU A 266 5.26 -16.04 18.73
C LEU A 266 5.65 -14.72 19.38
N GLY A 267 6.69 -14.75 20.22
CA GLY A 267 7.28 -13.54 20.79
C GLY A 267 7.99 -12.72 19.73
N LEU A 268 8.15 -11.41 19.96
CA LEU A 268 8.81 -10.50 19.00
C LEU A 268 10.24 -10.95 18.69
N ARG A 269 10.99 -11.37 19.72
CA ARG A 269 12.34 -11.93 19.56
C ARG A 269 12.40 -13.09 18.56
N ASP A 270 11.43 -14.01 18.62
CA ASP A 270 11.38 -15.14 17.70
C ASP A 270 11.11 -14.68 16.26
N LYS A 271 10.17 -13.74 16.08
CA LYS A 271 9.85 -13.17 14.76
C LYS A 271 11.08 -12.49 14.15
N LEU A 272 11.79 -11.67 14.93
CA LEU A 272 13.00 -10.96 14.52
C LEU A 272 14.12 -11.91 14.07
N HIS A 273 14.26 -13.07 14.70
CA HIS A 273 15.26 -14.07 14.30
C HIS A 273 14.81 -14.95 13.13
N LYS A 274 13.54 -15.37 13.12
CA LYS A 274 13.05 -16.39 12.18
C LYS A 274 12.67 -15.79 10.84
N TYR A 275 11.97 -14.65 10.79
CA TYR A 275 11.42 -14.15 9.53
C TYR A 275 12.52 -13.74 8.54
N PRO A 276 13.54 -12.95 8.93
CA PRO A 276 14.64 -12.62 8.02
C PRO A 276 15.43 -13.85 7.59
N LYS A 277 15.66 -14.80 8.51
CA LYS A 277 16.32 -16.10 8.22
C LYS A 277 15.57 -16.86 7.12
N ILE A 278 14.25 -16.99 7.25
CA ILE A 278 13.41 -17.72 6.29
C ILE A 278 13.34 -16.97 4.95
N ALA A 279 13.24 -15.64 4.97
CA ALA A 279 13.22 -14.80 3.78
C ALA A 279 14.42 -15.09 2.86
N ILE A 280 15.62 -15.12 3.44
CA ILE A 280 16.88 -15.33 2.71
C ILE A 280 17.31 -16.81 2.61
N GLY A 281 16.59 -17.74 3.24
CA GLY A 281 16.89 -19.17 3.20
C GLY A 281 18.20 -19.56 3.87
N LYS A 282 18.63 -18.85 4.93
CA LYS A 282 19.86 -19.18 5.68
C LYS A 282 19.58 -20.16 6.82
N GLN A 283 20.60 -20.91 7.22
CA GLN A 283 20.52 -21.82 8.37
C GLN A 283 20.47 -21.08 9.72
N TYR A 284 21.19 -19.96 9.82
CA TYR A 284 21.31 -19.15 11.04
C TYR A 284 20.70 -17.76 10.85
N PRO A 285 20.14 -17.14 11.91
CA PRO A 285 19.65 -15.76 11.85
C PRO A 285 20.76 -14.81 11.40
N PRO A 286 20.48 -13.92 10.43
CA PRO A 286 21.46 -12.94 9.94
C PRO A 286 21.72 -11.83 10.97
N LEU A 287 20.71 -11.52 11.78
CA LEU A 287 20.76 -10.53 12.86
C LEU A 287 20.62 -11.28 14.20
N LEU A 288 21.51 -10.97 15.13
CA LEU A 288 21.61 -11.51 16.49
C LEU A 288 21.92 -10.35 17.45
N GLU A 289 21.62 -10.53 18.74
CA GLU A 289 21.83 -9.48 19.74
C GLU A 289 23.32 -9.15 19.92
N THR A 290 24.20 -10.07 19.54
CA THR A 290 25.66 -9.89 19.58
C THR A 290 26.21 -9.06 18.42
N ASN A 291 25.49 -8.96 17.29
CA ASN A 291 25.94 -8.24 16.10
C ASN A 291 25.00 -7.09 15.66
N CYS A 292 23.86 -6.94 16.33
CA CYS A 292 22.88 -5.89 16.07
C CYS A 292 22.46 -5.22 17.40
N PRO A 293 23.07 -4.08 17.76
CA PRO A 293 22.79 -3.37 19.01
C PRO A 293 21.32 -2.94 19.14
N GLU A 294 20.67 -2.59 18.04
CA GLU A 294 19.27 -2.18 18.00
C GLU A 294 18.36 -3.36 18.30
N LEU A 295 18.62 -4.53 17.72
CA LEU A 295 17.92 -5.76 18.05
C LEU A 295 18.05 -6.08 19.54
N LYS A 296 19.28 -6.03 20.07
CA LYS A 296 19.53 -6.26 21.50
C LYS A 296 18.71 -5.30 22.36
N PHE A 297 18.75 -4.02 22.04
CA PHE A 297 18.03 -2.99 22.78
C PHE A 297 16.50 -3.16 22.70
N ILE A 298 15.94 -3.52 21.54
CA ILE A 298 14.51 -3.81 21.37
C ILE A 298 14.09 -5.01 22.21
N VAL A 299 14.86 -6.10 22.19
CA VAL A 299 14.55 -7.32 22.95
C VAL A 299 14.59 -7.06 24.45
N GLU A 300 15.62 -6.35 24.94
CA GLU A 300 15.70 -5.91 26.33
C GLU A 300 14.52 -5.00 26.69
N SER A 301 14.20 -4.02 25.83
CA SER A 301 13.10 -3.08 26.05
C SER A 301 11.71 -3.73 25.99
N GLU A 302 11.53 -4.81 25.22
CA GLU A 302 10.26 -5.55 25.15
C GLU A 302 9.92 -6.11 26.53
N GLU A 303 10.91 -6.75 27.16
CA GLU A 303 10.75 -7.28 28.49
C GLU A 303 10.53 -6.16 29.51
N GLU A 304 11.22 -5.05 29.40
CA GLU A 304 11.18 -4.00 30.42
C GLU A 304 9.97 -3.05 30.30
N LEU A 305 9.50 -2.78 29.08
CA LEU A 305 8.50 -1.75 28.82
C LEU A 305 7.19 -2.31 28.28
N ARG A 306 7.23 -3.16 27.23
CA ARG A 306 6.01 -3.66 26.57
C ARG A 306 5.21 -4.54 27.51
N HIS A 307 5.86 -5.51 28.12
CA HIS A 307 5.18 -6.41 29.06
C HIS A 307 4.66 -5.66 30.29
N SER A 308 5.36 -4.64 30.76
CA SER A 308 4.90 -3.77 31.85
C SER A 308 3.62 -3.02 31.45
N LEU A 309 3.56 -2.51 30.22
CA LEU A 309 2.42 -1.75 29.70
C LEU A 309 1.17 -2.62 29.44
N VAL A 310 1.36 -3.86 28.96
CA VAL A 310 0.28 -4.69 28.41
C VAL A 310 -0.09 -5.85 29.32
N HIS A 311 0.86 -6.33 30.12
CA HIS A 311 0.70 -7.48 31.01
C HIS A 311 1.25 -7.15 32.42
N PRO A 312 0.67 -6.14 33.11
CA PRO A 312 1.11 -5.78 34.44
C PRO A 312 1.00 -7.01 35.34
N LYS A 313 2.11 -7.38 36.00
CA LYS A 313 2.11 -8.48 36.94
C LYS A 313 1.93 -7.87 38.32
N VAL A 314 0.84 -8.23 38.99
CA VAL A 314 0.71 -7.94 40.41
C VAL A 314 1.68 -8.88 41.12
N GLU A 315 2.90 -8.42 41.37
CA GLU A 315 3.80 -9.12 42.28
C GLU A 315 3.17 -9.07 43.68
N THR A 316 2.71 -10.23 44.15
CA THR A 316 2.07 -10.38 45.47
C THR A 316 3.08 -10.40 46.62
N HIS A 317 4.37 -10.44 46.31
CA HIS A 317 5.47 -10.46 47.26
C HIS A 317 6.43 -9.32 46.94
N ILE A 318 6.57 -8.38 47.88
CA ILE A 318 7.63 -7.39 47.82
C ILE A 318 8.92 -8.12 48.22
N GLU A 319 9.78 -8.46 47.27
CA GLU A 319 11.14 -8.94 47.56
C GLU A 319 11.99 -7.75 48.06
N VAL A 320 11.80 -7.35 49.32
CA VAL A 320 12.50 -6.23 49.97
C VAL A 320 14.03 -6.37 49.86
N GLU A 321 14.55 -7.60 49.81
CA GLU A 321 15.99 -7.89 49.78
C GLU A 321 16.67 -7.60 48.43
N ARG A 322 15.92 -7.49 47.32
CA ARG A 322 16.54 -7.25 46.00
C ARG A 322 16.56 -5.79 45.57
N GLN A 323 15.87 -4.88 46.26
CA GLN A 323 15.71 -3.47 45.87
C GLN A 323 15.31 -3.26 44.39
N LEU A 324 14.80 -4.29 43.71
CA LEU A 324 14.34 -4.16 42.35
C LEU A 324 12.98 -3.47 42.45
N ALA A 325 12.93 -2.21 42.01
CA ALA A 325 11.67 -1.52 41.86
C ALA A 325 10.74 -2.40 40.99
N PRO A 326 9.45 -2.55 41.33
CA PRO A 326 8.52 -3.39 40.58
C PRO A 326 8.64 -3.08 39.09
N ARG A 327 8.55 -4.07 38.22
CA ARG A 327 8.68 -3.89 36.77
C ARG A 327 7.78 -2.76 36.23
N GLU A 328 6.62 -2.58 36.83
CA GLU A 328 5.62 -1.55 36.58
C GLU A 328 6.09 -0.13 36.96
N SER A 329 7.05 0.01 37.87
CA SER A 329 7.63 1.30 38.26
C SER A 329 8.25 2.04 37.07
N ARG A 330 8.78 1.28 36.09
CA ARG A 330 9.37 1.82 34.86
C ARG A 330 8.35 2.53 33.97
N LEU A 331 7.06 2.24 34.13
CA LEU A 331 5.97 2.94 33.44
C LEU A 331 5.77 4.37 33.93
N TYR A 332 6.11 4.61 35.20
CA TYR A 332 6.00 5.92 35.83
C TYR A 332 7.29 6.75 35.66
N MET A 333 8.40 6.10 35.32
CA MET A 333 9.71 6.71 35.14
C MET A 333 10.18 6.69 33.67
N LEU A 334 9.24 6.61 32.72
CA LEU A 334 9.60 6.60 31.31
C LEU A 334 10.15 7.97 30.90
N GLU A 335 11.44 8.01 30.60
CA GLU A 335 12.13 9.22 30.19
C GLU A 335 12.04 9.45 28.68
N HIS A 336 12.06 10.73 28.30
CA HIS A 336 12.03 11.15 26.90
C HIS A 336 13.17 10.52 26.08
N GLY A 337 14.39 10.48 26.61
CA GLY A 337 15.55 9.90 25.92
C GLY A 337 15.46 8.38 25.72
N SER A 338 14.81 7.66 26.63
CA SER A 338 14.57 6.23 26.48
C SER A 338 13.54 5.94 25.38
N CYS A 339 12.46 6.73 25.34
CA CYS A 339 11.46 6.64 24.27
C CYS A 339 12.08 6.98 22.90
N GLU A 340 12.88 8.05 22.86
CA GLU A 340 13.65 8.48 21.69
C GLU A 340 14.50 7.34 21.11
N ARG A 341 15.35 6.76 21.97
CA ARG A 341 16.24 5.66 21.60
C ARG A 341 15.46 4.43 21.12
N LEU A 342 14.31 4.14 21.70
CA LEU A 342 13.47 3.01 21.29
C LEU A 342 12.93 3.17 19.88
N MET A 343 12.38 4.33 19.54
CA MET A 343 11.88 4.59 18.19
C MET A 343 13.00 4.56 17.16
N ASP A 344 14.12 5.23 17.44
CA ASP A 344 15.26 5.26 16.51
C ASP A 344 15.81 3.84 16.30
N SER A 345 15.87 3.04 17.36
CA SER A 345 16.26 1.62 17.28
C SER A 345 15.25 0.81 16.47
N ALA A 346 13.95 1.07 16.60
CA ALA A 346 12.91 0.40 15.82
C ALA A 346 13.04 0.72 14.32
N ILE A 347 13.19 2.01 13.95
CA ILE A 347 13.38 2.46 12.58
C ILE A 347 14.66 1.85 11.99
N SER A 348 15.77 1.97 12.71
CA SER A 348 17.07 1.43 12.28
C SER A 348 17.02 -0.09 12.11
N LEU A 349 16.35 -0.80 13.02
CA LEU A 349 16.19 -2.25 12.94
C LEU A 349 15.36 -2.67 11.72
N ILE A 350 14.28 -1.96 11.40
CA ILE A 350 13.49 -2.23 10.18
C ILE A 350 14.35 -2.03 8.94
N ARG A 351 15.16 -0.96 8.87
CA ARG A 351 16.10 -0.75 7.76
C ARG A 351 17.11 -1.88 7.63
N LYS A 352 17.74 -2.31 8.73
CA LYS A 352 18.67 -3.44 8.73
C LYS A 352 18.01 -4.74 8.29
N ILE A 353 16.77 -4.99 8.70
CA ILE A 353 16.02 -6.15 8.21
C ILE A 353 15.77 -6.02 6.70
N GLY A 354 15.32 -4.85 6.24
CA GLY A 354 15.12 -4.53 4.82
C GLY A 354 16.36 -4.79 3.97
N GLU A 355 17.53 -4.29 4.41
CA GLU A 355 18.83 -4.53 3.76
C GLU A 355 19.18 -6.02 3.68
N VAL A 356 18.91 -6.77 4.76
CA VAL A 356 19.19 -8.20 4.82
C VAL A 356 18.29 -9.00 3.90
N VAL A 357 16.98 -8.71 3.86
CA VAL A 357 16.01 -9.49 3.06
C VAL A 357 16.00 -9.07 1.58
N GLY A 358 16.43 -7.85 1.30
CA GLY A 358 16.58 -7.27 -0.03
C GLY A 358 15.27 -6.77 -0.67
N ASP A 359 15.43 -6.05 -1.78
CA ASP A 359 14.38 -5.25 -2.45
C ASP A 359 13.16 -6.04 -2.93
N ARG A 360 13.26 -7.37 -3.03
CA ARG A 360 12.12 -8.25 -3.37
C ARG A 360 10.98 -8.14 -2.34
N TYR A 361 11.26 -7.66 -1.13
CA TYR A 361 10.31 -7.42 -0.05
C TYR A 361 9.99 -5.94 0.14
N GLY A 362 10.33 -5.09 -0.84
CA GLY A 362 10.09 -3.65 -0.81
C GLY A 362 11.24 -2.84 -0.23
N ASP A 363 11.35 -1.59 -0.68
CA ASP A 363 12.26 -0.57 -0.18
C ASP A 363 11.59 0.16 0.97
N VAL A 364 12.02 -0.09 2.20
CA VAL A 364 11.42 0.53 3.40
C VAL A 364 11.63 2.04 3.46
N ASN A 365 12.61 2.59 2.72
CA ASN A 365 12.92 4.02 2.75
C ASN A 365 11.93 4.87 1.95
N ILE A 366 10.94 4.27 1.29
CA ILE A 366 9.85 5.01 0.66
C ILE A 366 8.82 5.51 1.68
N TRP A 367 8.83 4.99 2.91
CA TRP A 367 7.90 5.38 3.98
C TRP A 367 8.57 5.54 5.37
N LEU A 368 9.81 5.06 5.56
CA LEU A 368 10.56 5.28 6.80
C LEU A 368 11.41 6.54 6.74
N HIS A 369 11.10 7.49 7.62
CA HIS A 369 11.83 8.75 7.75
C HIS A 369 12.60 8.80 9.07
N ASP A 370 13.73 9.49 9.06
CA ASP A 370 14.45 9.84 10.28
C ASP A 370 13.89 11.13 10.88
N ARG A 371 14.16 11.32 12.17
CA ARG A 371 13.86 12.57 12.84
C ARG A 371 14.77 13.69 12.30
N ASN A 372 14.23 14.90 12.26
CA ASN A 372 14.98 16.09 11.86
C ASN A 372 15.90 16.57 13.01
N SER A 373 16.65 17.64 12.74
CA SER A 373 17.55 18.26 13.72
C SER A 373 16.85 18.84 14.96
N GLU A 374 15.53 19.04 14.91
CA GLU A 374 14.71 19.50 16.05
C GLU A 374 14.25 18.33 16.92
N GLY A 375 14.57 17.10 16.53
CA GLY A 375 14.26 15.88 17.26
C GLY A 375 12.85 15.34 17.00
N GLY A 376 12.09 15.87 16.04
CA GLY A 376 10.76 15.40 15.63
C GLY A 376 10.73 14.90 14.18
N PHE A 377 9.57 14.45 13.71
CA PHE A 377 9.35 14.05 12.31
C PHE A 377 8.76 15.21 11.50
N SER A 378 9.27 15.44 10.29
CA SER A 378 8.79 16.47 9.35
C SER A 378 7.44 16.10 8.71
N ALA A 379 6.82 17.04 8.00
CA ALA A 379 5.59 16.80 7.25
C ALA A 379 5.74 15.66 6.22
N GLU A 380 6.90 15.57 5.58
CA GLU A 380 7.24 14.52 4.60
C GLU A 380 7.11 13.09 5.17
N ALA A 381 7.19 12.91 6.50
CA ALA A 381 7.01 11.61 7.13
C ALA A 381 5.55 11.13 7.19
N PHE A 382 4.60 11.98 6.77
CA PHE A 382 3.15 11.76 6.86
C PHE A 382 2.41 11.96 5.52
N GLU A 383 3.17 12.11 4.42
CA GLU A 383 2.68 12.24 3.04
C GLU A 383 2.80 10.90 2.31
#